data_AF-A0A2D8UKS7-F1
#
_entry.id   AF-A0A2D8UKS7-F1
#
_cell.length_a   1.000
_cell.length_b   1.000
_cell.length_c   1.000
_cell.angle_alpha   90.00
_cell.angle_beta   90.00
_cell.angle_gamma   90.00
#
_symmetry.space_group_name_H-M   'P 1'
#
loop_
_entity.id
_entity.type
_entity.pdbx_description
1 polymer ?
#
loop_
_entity_poly.entity_id
_entity_poly.type
_entity_poly.pdbx_seq_one_letter_code
_entity_poly.pdbx_strand_id
1 'polypeptide(L)'
;MKLLPYLLFLFLIYTLMSCDYFSERVQKAMPITSMSIEDPVRRYYPVVRGDTLKVSYKFTNTGNYPLVIRDVQAGCACITIDDYNRPIKPNKSAYLNFEYDSSKNIGYVEHYILIIANIKDTLTNEVKFSTNVVPDPLVIRDYEQIYQRRKEKYNIKEFVDGETKLMYYIPKEK
;
A
#
# COMPACT_ATOMS: atom_id res chain seq x y z
N MET A 1 56.63 1.69 42.25
CA MET A 1 55.83 2.42 41.24
C MET A 1 55.76 1.75 39.85
N LYS A 2 56.32 0.54 39.61
CA LYS A 2 56.26 -0.13 38.29
C LYS A 2 55.08 -1.10 38.07
N LEU A 3 54.25 -1.37 39.09
CA LEU A 3 53.06 -2.24 38.98
C LEU A 3 51.78 -1.53 38.52
N LEU A 4 51.69 -0.22 38.74
CA LEU A 4 50.53 0.59 38.36
C LEU A 4 50.23 0.58 36.84
N PRO A 5 51.22 0.65 35.92
CA PRO A 5 50.93 0.55 34.49
C PRO A 5 50.44 -0.86 34.08
N TYR A 6 50.88 -1.92 34.76
CA TYR A 6 50.43 -3.29 34.48
C TYR A 6 48.97 -3.53 34.89
N LEU A 7 48.55 -2.95 36.02
CA LEU A 7 47.15 -2.99 36.47
C LEU A 7 46.23 -2.22 35.52
N LEU A 8 46.67 -1.06 35.02
CA LEU A 8 45.91 -0.30 34.01
C LEU A 8 45.82 -1.05 32.67
N PHE A 9 46.89 -1.75 32.27
CA PHE A 9 46.91 -2.55 31.05
C PHE A 9 46.00 -3.79 31.14
N LEU A 10 45.98 -4.48 32.29
CA LEU A 10 45.06 -5.60 32.54
C LEU A 10 43.60 -5.15 32.58
N PHE A 11 43.33 -3.97 33.15
CA PHE A 11 41.99 -3.39 33.16
C PHE A 11 41.53 -3.03 31.74
N LEU A 12 42.42 -2.47 30.92
CA LEU A 12 42.14 -2.18 29.51
C LEU A 12 41.80 -3.44 28.72
N ILE A 13 42.54 -4.53 28.91
CA ILE A 13 42.27 -5.84 28.28
C ILE A 13 40.91 -6.40 28.72
N TYR A 14 40.57 -6.29 30.01
CA TYR A 14 39.27 -6.72 30.54
C TYR A 14 38.10 -5.94 29.93
N THR A 15 38.28 -4.63 29.72
CA THR A 15 37.27 -3.78 29.07
C THR A 15 37.11 -4.11 27.58
N LEU A 16 38.20 -4.44 26.88
CA LEU A 16 38.16 -4.82 25.46
C LEU A 16 37.48 -6.18 25.27
N MET A 17 37.80 -7.19 26.10
CA MET A 17 37.13 -8.49 26.04
C MET A 17 35.62 -8.39 26.28
N SER A 18 35.17 -7.45 27.14
CA SER A 18 33.74 -7.26 27.44
C SER A 18 32.96 -6.69 26.24
N CYS A 19 33.62 -5.93 25.36
CA CYS A 19 33.00 -5.32 24.18
C CYS A 19 32.66 -6.37 23.11
N ASP A 20 33.54 -7.37 22.94
CA ASP A 20 33.35 -8.46 21.97
C ASP A 20 32.17 -9.38 22.37
N TYR A 21 32.00 -9.66 23.67
CA TYR A 21 30.86 -10.44 24.18
C TYR A 21 29.50 -9.75 23.98
N PHE A 22 29.46 -8.42 23.94
CA PHE A 22 28.21 -7.67 23.74
C PHE A 22 27.73 -7.77 22.28
N SER A 23 28.66 -7.69 21.33
CA SER A 23 28.41 -7.82 19.89
C SER A 23 27.71 -9.14 19.52
N GLU A 24 28.20 -10.28 20.03
CA GLU A 24 27.58 -11.59 19.77
C GLU A 24 26.17 -11.72 20.33
N ARG A 25 25.89 -11.14 21.52
CA ARG A 25 24.55 -11.19 22.13
C ARG A 25 23.52 -10.39 21.34
N VAL A 26 23.91 -9.25 20.77
CA VAL A 26 23.04 -8.42 19.93
C VAL A 26 22.64 -9.16 18.65
N GLN A 27 23.58 -9.87 18.02
CA GLN A 27 23.31 -10.64 16.81
C GLN A 27 22.43 -11.88 17.08
N LYS A 28 22.59 -12.51 18.24
CA LYS A 28 21.79 -13.67 18.65
C LYS A 28 20.33 -13.33 18.97
N ALA A 29 20.03 -12.07 19.32
CA ALA A 29 18.69 -11.63 19.70
C ALA A 29 17.73 -11.46 18.50
N MET A 30 18.24 -11.15 17.30
CA MET A 30 17.45 -11.10 16.06
C MET A 30 18.32 -11.48 14.85
N PRO A 31 18.46 -12.78 14.54
CA PRO A 31 19.19 -13.20 13.36
C PRO A 31 18.49 -12.71 12.09
N ILE A 32 19.29 -12.26 11.13
CA ILE A 32 18.81 -11.80 9.82
C ILE A 32 18.36 -13.02 9.01
N THR A 33 17.23 -12.91 8.31
CA THR A 33 16.75 -13.94 7.38
C THR A 33 16.51 -13.36 5.98
N SER A 34 15.95 -14.17 5.08
CA SER A 34 15.54 -13.77 3.73
C SER A 34 14.07 -14.07 3.48
N MET A 35 13.46 -13.29 2.59
CA MET A 35 12.05 -13.38 2.23
C MET A 35 11.90 -13.40 0.72
N SER A 36 10.83 -14.05 0.23
CA SER A 36 10.37 -13.96 -1.15
C SER A 36 8.89 -13.60 -1.17
N ILE A 37 8.49 -12.77 -2.13
CA ILE A 37 7.13 -12.28 -2.30
C ILE A 37 6.59 -12.85 -3.62
N GLU A 38 5.42 -13.47 -3.56
CA GLU A 38 4.74 -13.97 -4.75
C GLU A 38 3.93 -12.84 -5.41
N ASP A 39 4.30 -12.51 -6.65
CA ASP A 39 3.67 -11.48 -7.48
C ASP A 39 3.54 -10.12 -6.77
N PRO A 40 4.66 -9.40 -6.57
CA PRO A 40 4.68 -8.15 -5.80
C PRO A 40 3.99 -6.98 -6.51
N VAL A 41 3.79 -7.05 -7.84
CA VAL A 41 3.18 -5.97 -8.64
C VAL A 41 1.90 -6.47 -9.28
N ARG A 42 0.76 -6.03 -8.73
CA ARG A 42 -0.57 -6.50 -9.14
C ARG A 42 -1.38 -5.43 -9.84
N ARG A 43 -2.21 -5.87 -10.79
CA ARG A 43 -3.19 -5.01 -11.46
C ARG A 43 -4.56 -5.64 -11.31
N TYR A 44 -5.47 -4.90 -10.71
CA TYR A 44 -6.83 -5.34 -10.49
C TYR A 44 -7.76 -4.75 -11.55
N TYR A 45 -8.90 -5.40 -11.73
CA TYR A 45 -9.99 -4.86 -12.53
C TYR A 45 -10.48 -3.53 -11.94
N PRO A 46 -11.11 -2.68 -12.76
CA PRO A 46 -11.72 -1.45 -12.29
C PRO A 46 -12.72 -1.71 -11.15
N VAL A 47 -12.78 -0.79 -10.19
CA VAL A 47 -13.70 -0.83 -9.03
C VAL A 47 -14.61 0.39 -9.05
N VAL A 48 -15.84 0.24 -8.56
CA VAL A 48 -16.77 1.37 -8.45
C VAL A 48 -16.38 2.21 -7.23
N ARG A 49 -16.42 3.53 -7.35
CA ARG A 49 -16.13 4.42 -6.22
C ARG A 49 -17.05 4.11 -5.05
N GLY A 50 -16.45 3.88 -3.89
CA GLY A 50 -17.16 3.50 -2.67
C GLY A 50 -17.03 2.02 -2.34
N ASP A 51 -16.56 1.21 -3.28
CA ASP A 51 -16.24 -0.19 -3.02
C ASP A 51 -14.94 -0.35 -2.23
N THR A 52 -14.84 -1.47 -1.53
CA THR A 52 -13.63 -1.94 -0.86
C THR A 52 -12.96 -3.05 -1.67
N LEU A 53 -11.70 -2.84 -2.05
CA LEU A 53 -10.88 -3.85 -2.72
C LEU A 53 -10.02 -4.59 -1.69
N LYS A 54 -10.18 -5.92 -1.59
CA LYS A 54 -9.31 -6.76 -0.77
C LYS A 54 -8.09 -7.21 -1.57
N VAL A 55 -6.90 -7.02 -1.00
CA VAL A 55 -5.60 -7.33 -1.60
C VAL A 55 -4.84 -8.23 -0.63
N SER A 56 -4.25 -9.33 -1.11
CA SER A 56 -3.54 -10.28 -0.25
C SER A 56 -2.25 -10.75 -0.90
N TYR A 57 -1.11 -10.48 -0.27
CA TYR A 57 0.20 -10.91 -0.75
C TYR A 57 0.71 -12.10 0.05
N LYS A 58 1.32 -13.06 -0.65
CA LYS A 58 1.93 -14.23 -0.02
C LYS A 58 3.42 -14.01 0.13
N PHE A 59 3.89 -14.20 1.35
CA PHE A 59 5.28 -14.06 1.74
C PHE A 59 5.81 -15.41 2.15
N THR A 60 7.03 -15.74 1.72
CA THR A 60 7.70 -16.98 2.09
C THR A 60 9.03 -16.65 2.72
N ASN A 61 9.27 -17.21 3.91
CA ASN A 61 10.58 -17.14 4.54
C ASN A 61 11.52 -18.12 3.84
N THR A 62 12.51 -17.61 3.11
CA THR A 62 13.48 -18.43 2.36
C THR A 62 14.78 -18.65 3.11
N GLY A 63 14.91 -18.07 4.31
CA GLY A 63 16.13 -18.19 5.12
C GLY A 63 16.01 -19.24 6.23
N ASN A 64 17.06 -19.31 7.05
CA ASN A 64 17.21 -20.34 8.08
C ASN A 64 16.67 -19.93 9.47
N TYR A 65 16.29 -18.66 9.62
CA TYR A 65 15.79 -18.10 10.88
C TYR A 65 14.35 -17.61 10.74
N PRO A 66 13.56 -17.53 11.82
CA PRO A 66 12.22 -16.98 11.77
C PRO A 66 12.21 -15.56 11.18
N LEU A 67 11.30 -15.34 10.23
CA LEU A 67 11.04 -14.03 9.64
C LEU A 67 10.03 -13.30 10.53
N VAL A 68 10.41 -12.11 10.97
CA VAL A 68 9.62 -11.23 11.84
C VAL A 68 9.36 -9.94 11.08
N ILE A 69 8.09 -9.70 10.78
CA ILE A 69 7.62 -8.43 10.24
C ILE A 69 7.54 -7.46 11.42
N ARG A 70 8.32 -6.39 11.36
CA ARG A 70 8.39 -5.35 12.38
C ARG A 70 7.31 -4.31 12.18
N ASP A 71 7.09 -3.92 10.93
CA ASP A 71 6.14 -2.88 10.57
C ASP A 71 5.69 -3.03 9.12
N VAL A 72 4.51 -2.51 8.82
CA VAL A 72 3.94 -2.46 7.47
C VAL A 72 3.35 -1.07 7.26
N GLN A 73 3.86 -0.36 6.27
CA GLN A 73 3.50 1.04 6.02
C GLN A 73 2.83 1.16 4.66
N ALA A 74 1.55 1.54 4.66
CA ALA A 74 0.83 1.85 3.44
C ALA A 74 1.11 3.30 3.00
N GLY A 75 1.32 3.53 1.70
CA GLY A 75 1.50 4.88 1.15
C GLY A 75 0.23 5.74 1.12
N CYS A 76 -0.93 5.16 1.41
CA CYS A 76 -2.22 5.87 1.50
C CYS A 76 -2.96 5.50 2.79
N ALA A 77 -3.54 6.51 3.45
CA ALA A 77 -4.42 6.31 4.61
C ALA A 77 -5.75 5.61 4.27
N CYS A 78 -6.05 5.44 2.99
CA CYS A 78 -7.21 4.71 2.48
C CYS A 78 -7.03 3.19 2.48
N ILE A 79 -5.88 2.69 2.97
CA ILE A 79 -5.56 1.27 3.03
C ILE A 79 -5.52 0.84 4.50
N THR A 80 -6.35 -0.14 4.84
CA THR A 80 -6.34 -0.80 6.14
C THR A 80 -5.49 -2.07 6.05
N ILE A 81 -4.71 -2.35 7.09
CA ILE A 81 -3.79 -3.48 7.17
C ILE A 81 -4.32 -4.46 8.22
N ASP A 82 -4.46 -5.73 7.86
CA ASP A 82 -4.83 -6.80 8.81
C ASP A 82 -3.66 -7.17 9.73
N ASP A 83 -3.93 -7.82 10.86
CA ASP A 83 -2.92 -8.22 11.84
C ASP A 83 -1.85 -9.19 11.25
N TYR A 84 -0.58 -8.85 11.48
CA TYR A 84 0.61 -9.54 10.96
C TYR A 84 1.64 -9.93 12.04
N ASN A 85 1.27 -9.90 13.32
CA ASN A 85 2.19 -10.03 14.47
C ASN A 85 2.81 -11.43 14.70
N ARG A 86 2.79 -12.33 13.71
CA ARG A 86 3.24 -13.72 13.89
C ARG A 86 4.54 -14.00 13.14
N PRO A 87 5.60 -14.50 13.82
CA PRO A 87 6.82 -14.94 13.17
C PRO A 87 6.56 -16.08 12.18
N ILE A 88 7.16 -15.97 10.99
CA ILE A 88 7.05 -16.96 9.92
C ILE A 88 8.27 -17.89 10.01
N LYS A 89 8.03 -19.18 10.27
CA LYS A 89 9.09 -20.19 10.37
C LYS A 89 9.87 -20.33 9.05
N PRO A 90 11.13 -20.82 9.09
CA PRO A 90 11.90 -21.15 7.89
C PRO A 90 11.10 -22.00 6.89
N ASN A 91 11.16 -21.65 5.61
CA ASN A 91 10.48 -22.33 4.51
C ASN A 91 8.95 -22.38 4.62
N LYS A 92 8.35 -21.54 5.48
CA LYS A 92 6.89 -21.39 5.57
C LYS A 92 6.45 -20.09 4.92
N SER A 93 5.19 -20.10 4.49
CA SER A 93 4.53 -18.95 3.91
C SER A 93 3.45 -18.41 4.83
N ALA A 94 3.18 -17.11 4.72
CA ALA A 94 2.05 -16.43 5.34
C ALA A 94 1.47 -15.41 4.35
N TYR A 95 0.29 -14.89 4.68
CA TYR A 95 -0.38 -13.85 3.90
C TYR A 95 -0.43 -12.56 4.69
N LEU A 96 -0.19 -11.43 4.01
CA LEU A 96 -0.60 -10.10 4.50
C LEU A 96 -1.80 -9.64 3.68
N ASN A 97 -2.86 -9.27 4.38
CA ASN A 97 -4.09 -8.82 3.79
C ASN A 97 -4.25 -7.32 4.01
N PHE A 98 -4.83 -6.68 3.01
CA PHE A 98 -5.05 -5.25 2.94
C PHE A 98 -6.44 -4.98 2.39
N GLU A 99 -7.08 -3.94 2.89
CA GLU A 99 -8.37 -3.47 2.38
C GLU A 99 -8.23 -2.01 1.92
N TYR A 100 -8.46 -1.78 0.63
CA TYR A 100 -8.41 -0.46 0.02
C TYR A 100 -9.81 0.12 -0.13
N ASP A 101 -10.05 1.27 0.51
CA ASP A 101 -11.28 2.07 0.36
C ASP A 101 -11.15 3.05 -0.82
N SER A 102 -11.95 2.79 -1.87
CA SER A 102 -11.96 3.60 -3.09
C SER A 102 -12.79 4.90 -2.98
N SER A 103 -13.48 5.14 -1.86
CA SER A 103 -14.46 6.23 -1.70
C SER A 103 -13.94 7.62 -2.07
N LYS A 104 -12.65 7.88 -1.83
CA LYS A 104 -12.01 9.19 -2.07
C LYS A 104 -11.22 9.28 -3.36
N ASN A 105 -11.28 8.26 -4.22
CA ASN A 105 -10.44 8.13 -5.40
C ASN A 105 -11.27 8.04 -6.69
N ILE A 106 -10.68 8.49 -7.81
CA ILE A 106 -11.27 8.50 -9.16
C ILE A 106 -10.16 8.31 -10.18
N GLY A 107 -10.37 7.45 -11.17
CA GLY A 107 -9.41 7.19 -12.23
C GLY A 107 -8.34 6.19 -11.81
N TYR A 108 -7.22 6.18 -12.53
CA TYR A 108 -6.12 5.26 -12.26
C TYR A 108 -5.48 5.59 -10.92
N VAL A 109 -5.40 4.58 -10.06
CA VAL A 109 -4.72 4.66 -8.78
C VAL A 109 -3.67 3.57 -8.69
N GLU A 110 -2.60 3.91 -7.99
CA GLU A 110 -1.47 3.04 -7.78
C GLU A 110 -0.98 3.22 -6.36
N HIS A 111 -0.89 2.12 -5.64
CA HIS A 111 -0.58 2.09 -4.22
C HIS A 111 0.63 1.21 -3.97
N TYR A 112 1.44 1.68 -3.02
CA TYR A 112 2.67 1.05 -2.59
C TYR A 112 2.55 0.76 -1.09
N ILE A 113 3.05 -0.40 -0.69
CA ILE A 113 3.10 -0.84 0.71
C ILE A 113 4.52 -1.31 1.00
N LEU A 114 5.15 -0.66 1.97
CA LEU A 114 6.48 -0.97 2.45
C LEU A 114 6.39 -1.96 3.62
N ILE A 115 7.16 -3.03 3.56
CA ILE A 115 7.20 -4.05 4.61
C ILE A 115 8.59 -4.03 5.26
N ILE A 116 8.63 -3.80 6.56
CA ILE A 116 9.87 -3.72 7.33
C ILE A 116 10.01 -5.02 8.12
N ALA A 117 11.08 -5.77 7.87
CA ALA A 117 11.34 -7.06 8.51
C ALA A 117 12.81 -7.22 8.93
N ASN A 118 13.14 -8.30 9.66
CA ASN A 118 14.52 -8.65 10.04
C ASN A 118 15.33 -9.26 8.87
N ILE A 119 15.40 -8.55 7.74
CA ILE A 119 16.17 -8.98 6.57
C ILE A 119 17.23 -7.94 6.19
N LYS A 120 18.24 -8.35 5.40
CA LYS A 120 19.42 -7.51 5.12
C LYS A 120 19.12 -6.32 4.19
N ASP A 121 18.14 -6.47 3.30
CA ASP A 121 17.80 -5.48 2.28
C ASP A 121 16.35 -5.04 2.45
N THR A 122 16.13 -3.75 2.67
CA THR A 122 14.81 -3.17 2.93
C THR A 122 14.08 -2.79 1.63
N LEU A 123 14.81 -2.55 0.52
CA LEU A 123 14.25 -2.07 -0.75
C LEU A 123 13.47 -3.16 -1.51
N THR A 124 13.74 -4.43 -1.24
CA THR A 124 13.10 -5.57 -1.90
C THR A 124 11.73 -5.97 -1.30
N ASN A 125 11.26 -5.25 -0.27
CA ASN A 125 10.06 -5.60 0.49
C ASN A 125 8.87 -4.68 0.21
N GLU A 126 8.85 -4.09 -0.96
CA GLU A 126 7.75 -3.27 -1.41
C GLU A 126 6.79 -4.11 -2.24
N VAL A 127 5.49 -3.98 -1.95
CA VAL A 127 4.42 -4.51 -2.80
C VAL A 127 3.59 -3.38 -3.36
N LYS A 128 3.09 -3.59 -4.57
CA LYS A 128 2.41 -2.59 -5.38
C LYS A 128 1.15 -3.16 -5.98
N PHE A 129 0.05 -2.43 -5.89
CA PHE A 129 -1.16 -2.74 -6.65
C PHE A 129 -1.74 -1.50 -7.32
N SER A 130 -2.39 -1.70 -8.47
CA SER A 130 -3.12 -0.65 -9.15
C SER A 130 -4.50 -1.10 -9.62
N THR A 131 -5.40 -0.14 -9.75
CA THR A 131 -6.76 -0.31 -10.29
C THR A 131 -7.25 1.02 -10.88
N ASN A 132 -8.38 0.99 -11.58
CA ASN A 132 -9.07 2.19 -12.06
C ASN A 132 -10.38 2.36 -11.29
N VAL A 133 -10.55 3.47 -10.58
CA VAL A 133 -11.77 3.76 -9.83
C VAL A 133 -12.77 4.50 -10.72
N VAL A 134 -13.87 3.85 -11.04
CA VAL A 134 -14.92 4.41 -11.91
C VAL A 134 -16.02 5.07 -11.07
N PRO A 135 -16.65 6.15 -11.54
CA PRO A 135 -17.84 6.69 -10.89
C PRO A 135 -18.97 5.66 -10.90
N ASP A 136 -19.84 5.73 -9.89
CA ASP A 136 -21.09 4.96 -9.89
C ASP A 136 -21.93 5.33 -11.15
N PRO A 137 -22.37 4.34 -11.95
CA PRO A 137 -23.18 4.58 -13.14
C PRO A 137 -24.49 5.34 -12.86
N LEU A 138 -25.08 5.21 -11.67
CA LEU A 138 -26.30 5.93 -11.28
C LEU A 138 -26.08 7.45 -11.11
N VAL A 139 -24.83 7.90 -11.04
CA VAL A 139 -24.49 9.34 -10.96
C VAL A 139 -24.57 10.02 -12.34
N ILE A 140 -24.62 9.25 -13.43
CA ILE A 140 -24.77 9.83 -14.77
C ILE A 140 -26.16 10.44 -14.89
N ARG A 141 -26.20 11.77 -14.96
CA ARG A 141 -27.43 12.54 -15.13
C ARG A 141 -28.01 12.26 -16.49
N ASP A 142 -29.34 12.10 -16.53
CA ASP A 142 -30.07 12.06 -17.78
C ASP A 142 -29.82 13.35 -18.60
N TYR A 143 -29.80 13.23 -19.93
CA TYR A 143 -29.60 14.34 -20.84
C TYR A 143 -30.59 15.48 -20.58
N GLU A 144 -31.83 15.15 -20.21
CA GLU A 144 -32.84 16.14 -19.83
C GLU A 144 -32.41 16.94 -18.60
N GLN A 145 -31.88 16.27 -17.57
CA GLN A 145 -31.37 16.95 -16.36
C GLN A 145 -30.16 17.83 -16.68
N ILE A 146 -29.29 17.40 -17.58
CA ILE A 146 -28.16 18.20 -18.06
C ILE A 146 -28.66 19.43 -18.84
N TYR A 147 -29.64 19.25 -19.71
CA TYR A 147 -30.26 20.30 -20.52
C TYR A 147 -30.91 21.37 -19.64
N GLN A 148 -31.79 20.98 -18.72
CA GLN A 148 -32.49 21.91 -17.83
C GLN A 148 -31.50 22.69 -16.95
N ARG A 149 -30.49 22.00 -16.39
CA ARG A 149 -29.46 22.68 -15.58
C ARG A 149 -28.68 23.72 -16.39
N ARG A 150 -28.34 23.43 -17.64
CA ARG A 150 -27.65 24.42 -18.52
C ARG A 150 -28.57 25.59 -18.82
N LYS A 151 -29.85 25.32 -19.08
CA LYS A 151 -30.88 26.33 -19.34
C LYS A 151 -30.96 27.32 -18.17
N GLU A 152 -31.09 26.79 -16.96
CA GLU A 152 -31.09 27.57 -15.71
C GLU A 152 -29.77 28.33 -15.50
N LYS A 153 -28.63 27.63 -15.62
CA LYS A 153 -27.30 28.21 -15.35
C LYS A 153 -26.98 29.41 -16.23
N TYR A 154 -27.36 29.35 -17.51
CA TYR A 154 -27.10 30.41 -18.47
C TYR A 154 -28.31 31.32 -18.72
N ASN A 155 -29.41 31.09 -17.99
CA ASN A 155 -30.66 31.81 -18.13
C ASN A 155 -31.18 31.85 -19.58
N ILE A 156 -30.98 30.74 -20.30
CA ILE A 156 -31.35 30.57 -21.70
C ILE A 156 -32.80 30.12 -21.76
N LYS A 157 -33.60 30.60 -22.72
CA LYS A 157 -34.99 30.13 -22.89
C LYS A 157 -35.06 28.81 -23.63
N GLU A 158 -34.25 28.64 -24.66
CA GLU A 158 -34.17 27.42 -25.46
C GLU A 158 -32.80 27.36 -26.14
N PHE A 159 -32.22 26.16 -26.26
CA PHE A 159 -30.91 25.99 -26.94
C PHE A 159 -31.05 25.72 -28.44
N VAL A 160 -32.28 25.57 -28.93
CA VAL A 160 -32.58 25.23 -30.32
C VAL A 160 -33.66 26.16 -30.85
N ASP A 161 -33.57 26.50 -32.13
CA ASP A 161 -34.51 27.42 -32.80
C ASP A 161 -35.77 26.68 -33.35
N GLY A 162 -35.88 25.36 -33.11
CA GLY A 162 -36.94 24.48 -33.61
C GLY A 162 -38.02 24.17 -32.56
N GLU A 163 -39.21 23.78 -33.02
CA GLU A 163 -40.31 23.37 -32.12
C GLU A 163 -40.06 21.96 -31.57
N THR A 164 -40.16 21.79 -30.26
CA THR A 164 -40.01 20.49 -29.62
C THR A 164 -41.34 19.74 -29.65
N LYS A 165 -41.39 18.59 -30.34
CA LYS A 165 -42.48 17.64 -30.22
C LYS A 165 -41.86 16.26 -30.05
N LEU A 166 -42.12 15.61 -28.90
CA LEU A 166 -41.60 14.30 -28.50
C LEU A 166 -40.09 14.23 -28.19
N MET A 167 -39.56 15.13 -27.35
CA MET A 167 -38.22 15.01 -26.74
C MET A 167 -37.02 14.82 -27.70
N TYR A 168 -37.21 14.97 -29.02
CA TYR A 168 -36.17 14.90 -30.03
C TYR A 168 -36.15 16.17 -30.89
N TYR A 169 -34.94 16.61 -31.24
CA TYR A 169 -34.74 17.73 -32.16
C TYR A 169 -35.09 17.31 -33.60
N ILE A 170 -36.07 17.98 -34.19
CA ILE A 170 -36.35 17.89 -35.63
C ILE A 170 -35.95 19.26 -36.22
N PRO A 171 -34.88 19.33 -37.05
CA PRO A 171 -34.55 20.58 -37.72
C PRO A 171 -35.72 21.01 -38.61
N LYS A 172 -36.06 22.31 -38.59
CA LYS A 172 -37.05 22.86 -39.54
C LYS A 172 -36.47 22.71 -40.95
N GLU A 173 -37.17 21.95 -41.79
CA GLU A 173 -36.84 21.86 -43.22
C GLU A 173 -36.97 23.26 -43.85
N LYS A 174 -35.99 23.63 -44.67
CA LYS A 174 -35.90 24.94 -45.35
C LYS A 174 -36.88 25.02 -46.51
#